data_AF-A0A6G6YSI9-F1
#
_entry.id   AF-A0A6G6YSI9-F1
#
_cell.length_a   1.000
_cell.length_b   1.000
_cell.length_c   1.000
_cell.angle_alpha   90.00
_cell.angle_beta   90.00
_cell.angle_gamma   90.00
#
_symmetry.space_group_name_H-M   'P 1'
#
loop_
_entity.id
_entity.type
_entity.pdbx_description
1 polymer ?
#
loop_
_entity_poly.entity_id
_entity_poly.type
_entity_poly.pdbx_seq_one_letter_code
_entity_poly.pdbx_strand_id
1 'polypeptide(L)'
;MSTSDDPFDADRALARSPCACGLHRTAAEHAARTLRCEPVADVSEEKRYEGIVASAVMRAVFPQDIARRAFLKSVGAATALAALSQFFPLKTATDAFADAGPPEKKDLKVGFIPITCATPIVMAAPLGFYAKQGLNVEVVKTAGWAVIRDKTINKEYDAAHMLAPMPIAISLGLGANAIPFTVPAIENINGQGITLAMKHKDKRDPKDWKGMKFAIPFDYSMHNYLLRYYLAEHGLDPDTDVQLRSVPPPEMVANLRADNIDGFLAPDNICQRAIYDGVGFLHILSKEIWDGHPCCSFAASREFITTAPNSFAALTRAIVDATGYASRPENRKQIAEAIAPANYINAPVTVLEQVLTGTYADGLGGVKTDPKRVDFDPFPWQSFAVWMLTQMKRWGQIKGDVDYHAVAEQVYLATDTKKVMVEMGLAPPATSYKSFSVMGKTFDPAKPDDYLASFKIRKSS
;
A
#
# COMPACT_ATOMS: atom_id res chain seq x y z
N MET A 1 -3.56 -24.08 -17.49
CA MET A 1 -4.58 -23.68 -18.49
C MET A 1 -4.20 -22.31 -19.03
N SER A 2 -4.56 -22.02 -20.27
CA SER A 2 -4.14 -20.78 -20.95
C SER A 2 -4.89 -19.60 -20.32
N THR A 3 -4.22 -18.47 -20.14
CA THR A 3 -4.86 -17.24 -19.64
C THR A 3 -5.98 -16.76 -20.57
N SER A 4 -5.98 -17.21 -21.83
CA SER A 4 -6.94 -16.86 -22.89
C SER A 4 -8.25 -17.70 -22.90
N ASP A 5 -8.48 -18.57 -21.93
CA ASP A 5 -9.65 -19.46 -21.91
C ASP A 5 -10.95 -18.73 -21.46
N ASP A 6 -12.07 -18.89 -22.20
CA ASP A 6 -13.38 -18.36 -21.81
C ASP A 6 -13.94 -19.11 -20.59
N PRO A 7 -14.09 -18.46 -19.41
CA PRO A 7 -14.54 -19.13 -18.20
C PRO A 7 -16.05 -19.36 -18.16
N PHE A 8 -16.85 -18.86 -19.11
CA PHE A 8 -18.30 -19.05 -19.16
C PHE A 8 -18.74 -20.27 -20.00
N ASP A 9 -17.80 -20.95 -20.67
CA ASP A 9 -18.07 -22.19 -21.41
C ASP A 9 -18.10 -23.41 -20.48
N ALA A 10 -19.31 -23.83 -20.12
CA ALA A 10 -19.57 -24.95 -19.22
C ALA A 10 -19.25 -26.33 -19.82
N ASP A 11 -19.08 -26.46 -21.14
CA ASP A 11 -18.95 -27.74 -21.85
C ASP A 11 -17.53 -28.02 -22.38
N ARG A 12 -16.66 -27.01 -22.46
CA ARG A 12 -15.22 -27.10 -22.74
C ARG A 12 -14.41 -28.26 -22.07
N ALA A 13 -13.91 -29.22 -22.82
CA ALA A 13 -13.11 -30.32 -22.26
C ALA A 13 -11.76 -29.85 -21.61
N LEU A 14 -11.39 -30.43 -20.45
CA LEU A 14 -10.09 -30.19 -19.80
C LEU A 14 -8.97 -30.89 -20.58
N ALA A 15 -7.98 -30.13 -21.07
CA ALA A 15 -6.87 -30.70 -21.84
C ALA A 15 -5.86 -31.42 -20.93
N ARG A 16 -5.60 -32.71 -21.21
CA ARG A 16 -4.63 -33.54 -20.47
C ARG A 16 -3.15 -33.25 -20.84
N SER A 17 -2.90 -32.55 -21.95
CA SER A 17 -1.54 -32.16 -22.39
C SER A 17 -1.58 -30.83 -23.16
N PRO A 18 -1.22 -29.70 -22.52
CA PRO A 18 -1.28 -28.38 -23.14
C PRO A 18 -0.17 -28.14 -24.18
N CYS A 19 -0.42 -27.25 -25.14
CA CYS A 19 0.60 -26.84 -26.11
C CYS A 19 1.76 -26.09 -25.42
N ALA A 20 2.99 -26.31 -25.88
CA ALA A 20 4.19 -25.68 -25.35
C ALA A 20 4.19 -24.14 -25.43
N CYS A 21 3.43 -23.54 -26.37
CA CYS A 21 3.33 -22.09 -26.49
C CYS A 21 2.52 -21.40 -25.39
N GLY A 22 1.83 -22.16 -24.51
CA GLY A 22 0.98 -21.61 -23.46
C GLY A 22 -0.32 -20.93 -23.94
N LEU A 23 -0.47 -20.68 -25.24
CA LEU A 23 -1.60 -19.96 -25.85
C LEU A 23 -2.63 -20.87 -26.54
N HIS A 24 -2.31 -22.15 -26.80
CA HIS A 24 -3.15 -23.09 -27.55
C HIS A 24 -3.35 -24.41 -26.79
N ARG A 25 -4.44 -25.16 -27.07
CA ARG A 25 -4.82 -26.31 -26.24
C ARG A 25 -4.02 -27.57 -26.57
N THR A 26 -3.67 -27.76 -27.84
CA THR A 26 -2.85 -28.89 -28.32
C THR A 26 -1.85 -28.42 -29.37
N ALA A 27 -0.82 -29.24 -29.64
CA ALA A 27 0.10 -28.99 -30.74
C ALA A 27 -0.64 -28.96 -32.11
N ALA A 28 -1.72 -29.73 -32.25
CA ALA A 28 -2.52 -29.77 -33.47
C ALA A 28 -3.31 -28.47 -33.71
N GLU A 29 -3.85 -27.85 -32.65
CA GLU A 29 -4.49 -26.53 -32.76
C GLU A 29 -3.50 -25.42 -33.10
N HIS A 30 -2.32 -25.47 -32.49
CA HIS A 30 -1.26 -24.51 -32.78
C HIS A 30 -0.90 -24.54 -34.27
N ALA A 31 -0.81 -25.74 -34.86
CA ALA A 31 -0.56 -25.94 -36.28
C ALA A 31 -1.76 -25.53 -37.17
N ALA A 32 -3.00 -25.72 -36.71
CA ALA A 32 -4.19 -25.34 -37.47
C ALA A 32 -4.39 -23.81 -37.54
N ARG A 33 -3.98 -23.08 -36.49
CA ARG A 33 -4.14 -21.62 -36.42
C ARG A 33 -3.07 -20.84 -37.18
N THR A 34 -1.91 -21.45 -37.46
CA THR A 34 -0.89 -20.89 -38.35
C THR A 34 -1.34 -20.86 -39.82
N LEU A 35 -2.46 -21.51 -40.16
CA LEU A 35 -2.95 -21.69 -41.53
C LEU A 35 -4.31 -21.02 -41.83
N ARG A 36 -4.90 -20.27 -40.88
CA ARG A 36 -6.20 -19.60 -41.11
C ARG A 36 -6.20 -18.14 -40.67
N CYS A 37 -6.29 -17.23 -41.64
CA CYS A 37 -6.85 -15.90 -41.43
C CYS A 37 -8.38 -16.02 -41.46
N GLU A 38 -9.01 -16.14 -40.29
CA GLU A 38 -10.47 -15.98 -40.17
C GLU A 38 -10.79 -14.53 -39.78
N PRO A 39 -11.83 -13.92 -40.36
CA PRO A 39 -12.24 -12.56 -40.02
C PRO A 39 -12.76 -12.52 -38.58
N VAL A 40 -12.25 -11.57 -37.80
CA VAL A 40 -12.71 -11.30 -36.43
C VAL A 40 -14.13 -10.76 -36.53
N ALA A 41 -15.10 -11.48 -35.95
CA ALA A 41 -16.47 -11.00 -35.84
C ALA A 41 -16.50 -9.67 -35.06
N ASP A 42 -17.21 -8.70 -35.62
CA ASP A 42 -17.39 -7.36 -35.06
C ASP A 42 -18.30 -7.44 -33.83
N VAL A 43 -17.69 -7.76 -32.69
CA VAL A 43 -18.32 -7.68 -31.37
C VAL A 43 -17.93 -6.31 -30.83
N SER A 44 -18.92 -5.46 -30.52
CA SER A 44 -18.68 -4.13 -29.97
C SER A 44 -17.66 -4.20 -28.82
N GLU A 45 -16.71 -3.28 -28.78
CA GLU A 45 -15.64 -3.27 -27.76
C GLU A 45 -16.21 -3.40 -26.34
N GLU A 46 -17.36 -2.79 -26.11
CA GLU A 46 -18.16 -2.86 -24.87
C GLU A 46 -18.48 -4.30 -24.44
N LYS A 47 -18.98 -5.16 -25.33
CA LYS A 47 -19.25 -6.59 -25.04
C LYS A 47 -17.98 -7.39 -24.78
N ARG A 48 -16.86 -6.98 -25.40
CA ARG A 48 -15.56 -7.62 -25.20
C ARG A 48 -14.98 -7.27 -23.82
N TYR A 49 -15.10 -6.02 -23.39
CA TYR A 49 -14.69 -5.58 -22.06
C TYR A 49 -15.55 -6.17 -20.95
N GLU A 50 -16.88 -6.22 -21.12
CA GLU A 50 -17.79 -6.92 -20.20
C GLU A 50 -17.37 -8.39 -20.01
N GLY A 51 -17.02 -9.09 -21.10
CA GLY A 51 -16.56 -10.46 -21.05
C GLY A 51 -15.23 -10.65 -20.30
N ILE A 52 -14.30 -9.70 -20.42
CA ILE A 52 -12.99 -9.74 -19.74
C ILE A 52 -13.15 -9.49 -18.24
N VAL A 53 -13.92 -8.49 -17.84
CA VAL A 53 -14.16 -8.15 -16.43
C VAL A 53 -14.94 -9.28 -15.74
N ALA A 54 -16.02 -9.77 -16.37
CA ALA A 54 -16.79 -10.88 -15.85
C ALA A 54 -15.95 -12.17 -15.74
N SER A 55 -15.03 -12.39 -16.68
CA SER A 55 -14.08 -13.51 -16.67
C SER A 55 -13.12 -13.43 -15.48
N ALA A 56 -12.53 -12.26 -15.22
CA ALA A 56 -11.63 -12.05 -14.09
C ALA A 56 -12.33 -12.27 -12.74
N VAL A 57 -13.56 -11.72 -12.59
CA VAL A 57 -14.38 -11.91 -11.38
C VAL A 57 -14.76 -13.37 -11.19
N MET A 58 -15.16 -14.06 -12.26
CA MET A 58 -15.52 -15.49 -12.20
C MET A 58 -14.32 -16.37 -11.81
N ARG A 59 -13.10 -15.96 -12.18
CA ARG A 59 -11.86 -16.62 -11.75
C ARG A 59 -11.48 -16.33 -10.31
N ALA A 60 -11.77 -15.14 -9.81
CA ALA A 60 -11.57 -14.79 -8.41
C ALA A 60 -12.56 -15.52 -7.48
N VAL A 61 -13.84 -15.58 -7.85
CA VAL A 61 -14.90 -16.20 -7.01
C VAL A 61 -14.82 -17.73 -7.01
N PHE A 62 -14.47 -18.34 -8.16
CA PHE A 62 -14.34 -19.79 -8.30
C PHE A 62 -12.93 -20.13 -8.79
N PRO A 63 -11.91 -20.14 -7.89
CA PRO A 63 -10.52 -20.32 -8.29
C PRO A 63 -10.26 -21.72 -8.88
N GLN A 64 -11.04 -22.73 -8.47
CA GLN A 64 -10.96 -24.08 -9.01
C GLN A 64 -11.91 -24.31 -10.18
N ASP A 65 -11.36 -24.79 -11.31
CA ASP A 65 -12.11 -25.00 -12.56
C ASP A 65 -13.27 -26.00 -12.44
N ILE A 66 -13.12 -27.00 -11.59
CA ILE A 66 -14.17 -28.01 -11.35
C ILE A 66 -15.38 -27.36 -10.66
N ALA A 67 -15.14 -26.54 -9.64
CA ALA A 67 -16.19 -25.81 -8.93
C ALA A 67 -16.85 -24.74 -9.81
N ARG A 68 -16.04 -24.01 -10.60
CA ARG A 68 -16.49 -23.02 -11.59
C ARG A 68 -17.46 -23.66 -12.60
N ARG A 69 -17.10 -24.83 -13.15
CA ARG A 69 -17.94 -25.60 -14.08
C ARG A 69 -19.21 -26.11 -13.44
N ALA A 70 -19.11 -26.68 -12.24
CA ALA A 70 -20.29 -27.20 -11.53
C ALA A 70 -21.33 -26.10 -11.31
N PHE A 71 -20.87 -24.91 -10.94
CA PHE A 71 -21.70 -23.72 -10.81
C PHE A 71 -22.29 -23.26 -12.16
N LEU A 72 -21.48 -23.13 -13.22
CA LEU A 72 -21.99 -22.69 -14.52
C LEU A 72 -22.97 -23.69 -15.15
N LYS A 73 -22.80 -24.99 -14.89
CA LYS A 73 -23.76 -26.01 -15.29
C LYS A 73 -25.06 -25.96 -14.49
N SER A 74 -25.04 -25.45 -13.26
CA SER A 74 -26.23 -25.38 -12.41
C SER A 74 -27.06 -24.11 -12.66
N VAL A 75 -26.42 -22.96 -12.93
CA VAL A 75 -27.14 -21.68 -13.09
C VAL A 75 -27.18 -21.16 -14.53
N GLY A 76 -26.28 -21.60 -15.41
CA GLY A 76 -26.12 -21.10 -16.77
C GLY A 76 -25.32 -19.78 -16.85
N ALA A 77 -24.58 -19.59 -17.95
CA ALA A 77 -23.66 -18.47 -18.11
C ALA A 77 -24.33 -17.09 -18.04
N ALA A 78 -25.51 -16.93 -18.66
CA ALA A 78 -26.26 -15.68 -18.65
C ALA A 78 -26.75 -15.30 -17.24
N THR A 79 -27.20 -16.28 -16.46
CA THR A 79 -27.64 -16.10 -15.06
C THR A 79 -26.47 -15.79 -14.15
N ALA A 80 -25.33 -16.48 -14.34
CA ALA A 80 -24.10 -16.18 -13.61
C ALA A 80 -23.63 -14.74 -13.86
N LEU A 81 -23.66 -14.29 -15.13
CA LEU A 81 -23.30 -12.92 -15.50
C LEU A 81 -24.26 -11.88 -14.90
N ALA A 82 -25.57 -12.16 -14.91
CA ALA A 82 -26.59 -11.30 -14.31
C ALA A 82 -26.50 -11.24 -12.77
N ALA A 83 -26.13 -12.34 -12.12
CA ALA A 83 -25.88 -12.34 -10.67
C ALA A 83 -24.63 -11.53 -10.30
N LEU A 84 -23.55 -11.64 -11.10
CA LEU A 84 -22.34 -10.85 -10.91
C LEU A 84 -22.58 -9.35 -11.13
N SER A 85 -23.43 -8.98 -12.08
CA SER A 85 -23.76 -7.59 -12.36
C SER A 85 -24.60 -6.91 -11.27
N GLN A 86 -25.25 -7.68 -10.38
CA GLN A 86 -25.93 -7.16 -9.19
C GLN A 86 -24.97 -6.74 -8.07
N PHE A 87 -23.82 -7.42 -7.96
CA PHE A 87 -22.78 -7.07 -6.98
C PHE A 87 -21.73 -6.10 -7.54
N PHE A 88 -21.62 -6.01 -8.87
CA PHE A 88 -20.71 -5.14 -9.60
C PHE A 88 -21.43 -4.53 -10.82
N PRO A 89 -21.99 -3.31 -10.73
CA PRO A 89 -22.72 -2.72 -11.84
C PRO A 89 -21.76 -2.37 -13.01
N LEU A 90 -21.67 -3.28 -13.98
CA LEU A 90 -20.74 -3.23 -15.13
C LEU A 90 -20.98 -2.02 -16.05
N LYS A 91 -22.24 -1.54 -16.12
CA LYS A 91 -22.66 -0.45 -17.01
C LYS A 91 -22.28 0.95 -16.51
N THR A 92 -21.96 1.09 -15.21
CA THR A 92 -21.53 2.36 -14.61
C THR A 92 -20.02 2.58 -14.76
N ALA A 93 -19.28 1.54 -15.15
CA ALA A 93 -17.86 1.65 -15.42
C ALA A 93 -17.61 2.43 -16.72
N THR A 94 -18.38 2.17 -17.79
CA THR A 94 -18.16 2.71 -19.15
C THR A 94 -18.32 4.22 -19.27
N ASP A 95 -19.30 4.83 -18.58
CA ASP A 95 -19.60 6.26 -18.74
C ASP A 95 -18.59 7.18 -18.04
N ALA A 96 -17.91 6.69 -17.00
CA ALA A 96 -16.84 7.43 -16.31
C ALA A 96 -15.50 7.46 -17.08
N PHE A 97 -15.39 6.67 -18.16
CA PHE A 97 -14.17 6.57 -18.98
C PHE A 97 -14.19 7.44 -20.24
N ALA A 98 -15.29 8.13 -20.54
CA ALA A 98 -15.45 8.85 -21.79
C ALA A 98 -14.59 10.12 -21.92
N ASP A 99 -14.15 10.73 -20.81
CA ASP A 99 -13.35 11.97 -20.83
C ASP A 99 -11.83 11.74 -20.80
N ALA A 100 -11.36 10.53 -20.48
CA ALA A 100 -9.93 10.19 -20.46
C ALA A 100 -9.62 9.19 -21.58
N GLY A 101 -8.66 9.52 -22.45
CA GLY A 101 -8.21 8.61 -23.50
C GLY A 101 -7.74 7.25 -22.94
N PRO A 102 -7.63 6.21 -23.79
CA PRO A 102 -7.16 4.90 -23.34
C PRO A 102 -5.75 5.00 -22.71
N PRO A 103 -5.41 4.12 -21.74
CA PRO A 103 -4.07 4.07 -21.17
C PRO A 103 -2.99 3.90 -22.25
N GLU A 104 -1.99 4.77 -22.25
CA GLU A 104 -0.82 4.68 -23.14
C GLU A 104 -0.02 3.39 -22.90
N LYS A 105 0.05 2.97 -21.64
CA LYS A 105 0.71 1.75 -21.16
C LYS A 105 -0.25 0.97 -20.27
N LYS A 106 -0.65 -0.22 -20.74
CA LYS A 106 -1.55 -1.12 -20.01
C LYS A 106 -0.81 -2.05 -19.05
N ASP A 107 0.37 -2.52 -19.46
CA ASP A 107 1.21 -3.41 -18.64
C ASP A 107 2.12 -2.58 -17.72
N LEU A 108 1.80 -2.50 -16.43
CA LEU A 108 2.54 -1.68 -15.46
C LEU A 108 3.20 -2.56 -14.40
N LYS A 109 4.35 -2.11 -13.86
CA LYS A 109 5.01 -2.76 -12.72
C LYS A 109 4.94 -1.88 -11.49
N VAL A 110 4.44 -2.43 -10.39
CA VAL A 110 4.34 -1.74 -9.09
C VAL A 110 5.13 -2.49 -8.03
N GLY A 111 6.22 -1.90 -7.54
CA GLY A 111 7.03 -2.48 -6.48
C GLY A 111 6.38 -2.33 -5.09
N PHE A 112 6.45 -3.36 -4.25
CA PHE A 112 5.97 -3.28 -2.86
C PHE A 112 6.83 -4.04 -1.84
N ILE A 113 6.82 -3.54 -0.59
CA ILE A 113 7.30 -4.27 0.59
C ILE A 113 6.15 -5.10 1.18
N PRO A 114 6.36 -6.39 1.53
CA PRO A 114 5.30 -7.29 2.00
C PRO A 114 4.91 -7.00 3.45
N ILE A 115 4.17 -5.91 3.65
CA ILE A 115 3.58 -5.45 4.91
C ILE A 115 2.13 -5.02 4.68
N THR A 116 1.32 -4.94 5.74
CA THR A 116 -0.12 -4.62 5.62
C THR A 116 -0.37 -3.24 5.01
N CYS A 117 0.59 -2.31 5.11
CA CYS A 117 0.50 -1.01 4.43
C CYS A 117 0.31 -1.11 2.91
N ALA A 118 0.83 -2.16 2.29
CA ALA A 118 0.70 -2.40 0.85
C ALA A 118 -0.69 -2.88 0.42
N THR A 119 -1.65 -3.03 1.36
CA THR A 119 -2.96 -3.64 1.12
C THR A 119 -3.64 -3.11 -0.15
N PRO A 120 -3.76 -1.78 -0.38
CA PRO A 120 -4.41 -1.26 -1.60
C PRO A 120 -3.72 -1.71 -2.89
N ILE A 121 -2.37 -1.80 -2.92
CA ILE A 121 -1.63 -2.29 -4.08
C ILE A 121 -1.87 -3.79 -4.28
N VAL A 122 -1.64 -4.60 -3.24
CA VAL A 122 -1.58 -6.05 -3.40
C VAL A 122 -2.96 -6.67 -3.61
N MET A 123 -4.01 -6.09 -3.02
CA MET A 123 -5.37 -6.58 -3.20
C MET A 123 -6.01 -6.09 -4.51
N ALA A 124 -5.50 -5.00 -5.10
CA ALA A 124 -6.06 -4.44 -6.32
C ALA A 124 -6.00 -5.42 -7.52
N ALA A 125 -5.00 -6.29 -7.57
CA ALA A 125 -4.90 -7.34 -8.58
C ALA A 125 -5.95 -8.46 -8.41
N PRO A 126 -5.99 -9.21 -7.28
CA PRO A 126 -6.94 -10.32 -7.11
C PRO A 126 -8.40 -9.86 -7.03
N LEU A 127 -8.68 -8.62 -6.62
CA LEU A 127 -10.03 -8.06 -6.55
C LEU A 127 -10.43 -7.27 -7.82
N GLY A 128 -9.57 -7.22 -8.85
CA GLY A 128 -9.93 -6.70 -10.17
C GLY A 128 -9.94 -5.17 -10.31
N PHE A 129 -9.44 -4.41 -9.33
CA PHE A 129 -9.39 -2.94 -9.38
C PHE A 129 -8.53 -2.42 -10.54
N TYR A 130 -7.42 -3.11 -10.85
CA TYR A 130 -6.59 -2.75 -12.02
C TYR A 130 -7.28 -3.07 -13.35
N ALA A 131 -7.88 -4.26 -13.46
CA ALA A 131 -8.57 -4.68 -14.67
C ALA A 131 -9.78 -3.79 -15.00
N LYS A 132 -10.50 -3.32 -13.95
CA LYS A 132 -11.59 -2.33 -14.08
C LYS A 132 -11.12 -1.04 -14.77
N GLN A 133 -9.85 -0.69 -14.64
CA GLN A 133 -9.24 0.50 -15.24
C GLN A 133 -8.51 0.20 -16.57
N GLY A 134 -8.68 -1.00 -17.13
CA GLY A 134 -8.01 -1.42 -18.37
C GLY A 134 -6.51 -1.68 -18.23
N LEU A 135 -6.02 -1.90 -17.00
CA LEU A 135 -4.61 -2.13 -16.69
C LEU A 135 -4.32 -3.60 -16.37
N ASN A 136 -3.13 -4.05 -16.77
CA ASN A 136 -2.50 -5.30 -16.37
C ASN A 136 -1.30 -4.96 -15.48
N VAL A 137 -1.50 -4.97 -14.17
CA VAL A 137 -0.46 -4.56 -13.21
C VAL A 137 0.23 -5.78 -12.61
N GLU A 138 1.55 -5.84 -12.79
CA GLU A 138 2.43 -6.77 -12.08
C GLU A 138 2.85 -6.14 -10.74
N VAL A 139 2.39 -6.73 -9.62
CA VAL A 139 2.83 -6.33 -8.28
C VAL A 139 4.09 -7.10 -7.88
N VAL A 140 5.20 -6.39 -7.70
CA VAL A 140 6.53 -6.98 -7.53
C VAL A 140 7.01 -6.83 -6.09
N LYS A 141 7.10 -7.95 -5.38
CA LYS A 141 7.65 -8.01 -4.02
C LYS A 141 9.12 -7.61 -4.02
N THR A 142 9.49 -6.70 -3.13
CA THR A 142 10.84 -6.14 -3.02
C THR A 142 11.41 -6.34 -1.62
N ALA A 143 12.73 -6.52 -1.54
CA ALA A 143 13.42 -6.90 -0.29
C ALA A 143 13.56 -5.77 0.74
N GLY A 144 13.57 -4.50 0.31
CA GLY A 144 13.73 -3.37 1.20
C GLY A 144 13.52 -2.01 0.53
N TRP A 145 13.41 -0.96 1.34
CA TRP A 145 13.02 0.38 0.88
C TRP A 145 14.06 1.06 -0.02
N ALA A 146 15.35 0.81 0.19
CA ALA A 146 16.40 1.28 -0.72
C ALA A 146 16.23 0.68 -2.13
N VAL A 147 15.90 -0.62 -2.20
CA VAL A 147 15.68 -1.30 -3.48
C VAL A 147 14.41 -0.79 -4.18
N ILE A 148 13.34 -0.51 -3.42
CA ILE A 148 12.15 0.17 -3.96
C ILE A 148 12.54 1.51 -4.60
N ARG A 149 13.24 2.36 -3.84
CA ARG A 149 13.71 3.68 -4.32
C ARG A 149 14.51 3.54 -5.61
N ASP A 150 15.53 2.68 -5.60
CA ASP A 150 16.47 2.57 -6.71
C ASP A 150 15.80 2.00 -7.96
N LYS A 151 14.96 0.97 -7.82
CA LYS A 151 14.24 0.37 -8.96
C LYS A 151 13.22 1.33 -9.57
N THR A 152 12.49 2.11 -8.76
CA THR A 152 11.54 3.10 -9.31
C THR A 152 12.27 4.28 -9.96
N ILE A 153 13.39 4.75 -9.39
CA ILE A 153 14.24 5.77 -10.03
C ILE A 153 14.79 5.28 -11.37
N ASN A 154 15.22 4.02 -11.44
CA ASN A 154 15.74 3.40 -12.65
C ASN A 154 14.66 2.93 -13.62
N LYS A 155 13.38 3.25 -13.37
CA LYS A 155 12.25 2.91 -14.24
C LYS A 155 12.01 1.40 -14.42
N GLU A 156 12.54 0.59 -13.51
CA GLU A 156 12.19 -0.83 -13.43
C GLU A 156 10.76 -1.02 -12.91
N TYR A 157 10.27 -0.06 -12.12
CA TYR A 157 8.88 0.06 -11.69
C TYR A 157 8.28 1.37 -12.19
N ASP A 158 7.04 1.31 -12.68
CA ASP A 158 6.28 2.50 -13.11
C ASP A 158 5.81 3.34 -11.92
N ALA A 159 5.48 2.67 -10.82
CA ALA A 159 5.12 3.26 -9.55
C ALA A 159 5.51 2.33 -8.39
N ALA A 160 5.41 2.78 -7.16
CA ALA A 160 5.73 1.94 -6.01
C ALA A 160 4.99 2.33 -4.74
N HIS A 161 4.85 1.32 -3.88
CA HIS A 161 4.68 1.48 -2.44
C HIS A 161 5.90 2.21 -1.89
N MET A 162 5.72 3.37 -1.27
CA MET A 162 6.80 4.11 -0.61
C MET A 162 6.38 4.56 0.79
N LEU A 163 7.34 4.72 1.69
CA LEU A 163 7.09 5.40 2.96
C LEU A 163 6.74 6.86 2.67
N ALA A 164 5.73 7.42 3.35
CA ALA A 164 5.24 8.77 3.05
C ALA A 164 6.35 9.85 2.90
N PRO A 165 7.42 9.89 3.72
CA PRO A 165 8.46 10.89 3.56
C PRO A 165 9.44 10.63 2.41
N MET A 166 9.49 9.43 1.82
CA MET A 166 10.47 9.07 0.78
C MET A 166 10.33 9.91 -0.49
N PRO A 167 9.13 10.12 -1.08
CA PRO A 167 8.96 10.99 -2.25
C PRO A 167 9.44 12.43 -2.04
N ILE A 168 9.29 12.96 -0.82
CA ILE A 168 9.83 14.28 -0.43
C ILE A 168 11.36 14.24 -0.45
N ALA A 169 11.95 13.24 0.21
CA ALA A 169 13.40 13.08 0.28
C ALA A 169 14.04 12.92 -1.12
N ILE A 170 13.42 12.12 -1.99
CA ILE A 170 13.88 11.93 -3.38
C ILE A 170 13.78 13.25 -4.17
N SER A 171 12.67 13.97 -4.05
CA SER A 171 12.45 15.24 -4.76
C SER A 171 13.43 16.33 -4.34
N LEU A 172 13.86 16.32 -3.08
CA LEU A 172 14.85 17.24 -2.53
C LEU A 172 16.32 16.77 -2.70
N GLY A 173 16.55 15.56 -3.24
CA GLY A 173 17.90 15.01 -3.37
C GLY A 173 18.56 14.68 -2.02
N LEU A 174 17.77 14.29 -1.01
CA LEU A 174 18.30 13.89 0.28
C LEU A 174 18.84 12.46 0.20
N GLY A 175 20.17 12.34 0.22
CA GLY A 175 20.89 11.07 0.15
C GLY A 175 20.99 10.45 -1.26
N ALA A 176 20.53 11.16 -2.30
CA ALA A 176 20.63 10.78 -3.71
C ALA A 176 20.49 12.03 -4.61
N ASN A 177 20.55 11.87 -5.94
CA ASN A 177 20.23 12.97 -6.86
C ASN A 177 18.75 13.35 -6.76
N ALA A 178 18.45 14.65 -6.86
CA ALA A 178 17.09 15.14 -6.84
C ALA A 178 16.31 14.66 -8.08
N ILE A 179 15.20 13.97 -7.86
CA ILE A 179 14.31 13.47 -8.91
C ILE A 179 12.87 13.80 -8.51
N PRO A 180 12.11 14.57 -9.30
CA PRO A 180 10.73 14.90 -8.96
C PRO A 180 9.85 13.66 -8.82
N PHE A 181 9.35 13.43 -7.62
CA PHE A 181 8.43 12.35 -7.27
C PHE A 181 7.13 12.90 -6.69
N THR A 182 6.09 12.09 -6.77
CA THR A 182 4.74 12.49 -6.38
C THR A 182 4.04 11.42 -5.58
N VAL A 183 3.07 11.84 -4.77
CA VAL A 183 2.18 11.05 -3.94
C VAL A 183 0.73 11.34 -4.37
N PRO A 184 0.18 10.56 -5.31
CA PRO A 184 -1.24 10.60 -5.67
C PRO A 184 -2.18 10.00 -4.61
N ALA A 185 -1.70 9.11 -3.74
CA ALA A 185 -2.53 8.52 -2.70
C ALA A 185 -1.71 8.06 -1.49
N ILE A 186 -2.29 8.20 -0.31
CA ILE A 186 -1.86 7.51 0.90
C ILE A 186 -2.47 6.10 0.90
N GLU A 187 -1.68 5.10 1.26
CA GLU A 187 -2.16 3.72 1.27
C GLU A 187 -2.79 3.36 2.59
N ASN A 188 -2.23 3.86 3.69
CA ASN A 188 -2.77 3.61 5.02
C ASN A 188 -2.43 4.75 5.98
N ILE A 189 -3.30 4.90 6.98
CA ILE A 189 -3.06 5.70 8.18
C ILE A 189 -2.95 4.78 9.38
N ASN A 190 -2.25 5.23 10.43
CA ASN A 190 -1.94 4.39 11.60
C ASN A 190 -1.23 3.07 11.15
N GLY A 191 -1.52 1.94 11.82
CA GLY A 191 -1.03 0.62 11.43
C GLY A 191 0.44 0.35 11.71
N GLN A 192 0.99 1.01 12.73
CA GLN A 192 2.36 0.80 13.20
C GLN A 192 2.37 0.72 14.74
N GLY A 193 3.47 0.27 15.32
CA GLY A 193 3.61 0.25 16.76
C GLY A 193 5.05 0.15 17.23
N ILE A 194 5.28 0.60 18.46
CA ILE A 194 6.51 0.30 19.18
C ILE A 194 6.35 -1.09 19.80
N THR A 195 7.18 -2.03 19.36
CA THR A 195 7.22 -3.40 19.87
C THR A 195 8.58 -3.61 20.52
N LEU A 196 8.58 -4.19 21.72
CA LEU A 196 9.79 -4.50 22.47
C LEU A 196 10.00 -6.01 22.55
N ALA A 197 11.25 -6.44 22.63
CA ALA A 197 11.58 -7.84 22.91
C ALA A 197 11.01 -8.25 24.27
N MET A 198 10.58 -9.51 24.41
CA MET A 198 9.97 -10.02 25.66
C MET A 198 10.84 -9.82 26.91
N LYS A 199 12.18 -9.80 26.75
CA LYS A 199 13.13 -9.52 27.84
C LYS A 199 12.97 -8.14 28.49
N HIS A 200 12.28 -7.20 27.82
CA HIS A 200 12.05 -5.83 28.29
C HIS A 200 10.63 -5.59 28.82
N LYS A 201 9.85 -6.65 29.09
CA LYS A 201 8.46 -6.54 29.59
C LYS A 201 8.31 -5.72 30.88
N ASP A 202 9.37 -5.66 31.69
CA ASP A 202 9.42 -4.91 32.95
C ASP A 202 10.11 -3.54 32.78
N LYS A 203 10.56 -3.17 31.58
CA LYS A 203 11.23 -1.90 31.24
C LYS A 203 10.38 -1.07 30.28
N ARG A 204 9.21 -0.66 30.74
CA ARG A 204 8.20 0.01 29.90
C ARG A 204 8.25 1.54 29.97
N ASP A 205 8.94 2.13 30.94
CA ASP A 205 9.19 3.58 30.93
C ASP A 205 10.28 3.88 29.89
N PRO A 206 10.01 4.73 28.88
CA PRO A 206 11.02 5.07 27.87
C PRO A 206 12.30 5.65 28.45
N LYS A 207 12.26 6.25 29.65
CA LYS A 207 13.47 6.78 30.32
C LYS A 207 14.52 5.70 30.62
N ASP A 208 14.09 4.44 30.75
CA ASP A 208 14.96 3.30 31.02
C ASP A 208 15.57 2.70 29.74
N TRP A 209 15.33 3.30 28.57
CA TRP A 209 15.75 2.74 27.27
C TRP A 209 17.11 3.21 26.79
N LYS A 210 17.84 3.99 27.60
CA LYS A 210 19.21 4.40 27.26
C LYS A 210 20.09 3.17 26.98
N GLY A 211 20.78 3.19 25.84
CA GLY A 211 21.62 2.11 25.33
C GLY A 211 20.89 1.06 24.49
N MET A 212 19.55 1.10 24.40
CA MET A 212 18.78 0.15 23.59
C MET A 212 19.00 0.37 22.09
N LYS A 213 18.84 -0.71 21.33
CA LYS A 213 18.90 -0.74 19.86
C LYS A 213 17.50 -0.87 19.30
N PHE A 214 17.04 0.13 18.56
CA PHE A 214 15.75 0.09 17.88
C PHE A 214 15.92 -0.08 16.37
N ALA A 215 15.14 -0.97 15.76
CA ALA A 215 15.01 -0.98 14.32
C ALA A 215 13.93 0.00 13.83
N ILE A 216 14.23 0.62 12.69
CA ILE A 216 13.32 1.42 11.87
C ILE A 216 13.42 0.91 10.43
N PRO A 217 12.37 1.06 9.60
CA PRO A 217 12.43 0.51 8.23
C PRO A 217 13.40 1.27 7.33
N PHE A 218 13.47 2.60 7.49
CA PHE A 218 14.30 3.49 6.69
C PHE A 218 14.45 4.86 7.36
N ASP A 219 15.49 5.61 7.02
CA ASP A 219 15.76 6.93 7.62
C ASP A 219 14.69 7.97 7.26
N TYR A 220 14.20 7.95 6.02
CA TYR A 220 13.10 8.82 5.56
C TYR A 220 11.75 8.12 5.73
N SER A 221 11.37 7.85 6.99
CA SER A 221 10.14 7.11 7.31
C SER A 221 9.38 7.71 8.48
N MET A 222 8.06 7.56 8.46
CA MET A 222 7.21 7.94 9.60
C MET A 222 7.59 7.19 10.87
N HIS A 223 8.03 5.94 10.74
CA HIS A 223 8.54 5.14 11.84
C HIS A 223 9.73 5.80 12.54
N ASN A 224 10.69 6.30 11.76
CA ASN A 224 11.85 7.01 12.30
C ASN A 224 11.41 8.29 13.00
N TYR A 225 10.59 9.12 12.35
CA TYR A 225 10.17 10.40 12.92
C TYR A 225 9.31 10.24 14.16
N LEU A 226 8.37 9.29 14.19
CA LEU A 226 7.53 9.02 15.35
C LEU A 226 8.34 8.41 16.51
N LEU A 227 9.28 7.50 16.24
CA LEU A 227 10.14 6.95 17.28
C LEU A 227 11.05 8.01 17.88
N ARG A 228 11.69 8.83 17.02
CA ARG A 228 12.50 9.97 17.45
C ARG A 228 11.68 10.97 18.27
N TYR A 229 10.45 11.26 17.85
CA TYR A 229 9.53 12.11 18.60
C TYR A 229 9.24 11.54 19.98
N TYR A 230 8.84 10.25 20.02
CA TYR A 230 8.50 9.56 21.25
C TYR A 230 9.67 9.54 22.25
N LEU A 231 10.88 9.21 21.78
CA LEU A 231 12.09 9.22 22.61
C LEU A 231 12.44 10.61 23.12
N ALA A 232 12.44 11.61 22.23
CA ALA A 232 12.81 12.98 22.56
C ALA A 232 11.87 13.62 23.59
N GLU A 233 10.56 13.40 23.45
CA GLU A 233 9.58 13.92 24.41
C GLU A 233 9.63 13.20 25.77
N HIS A 234 10.23 12.00 25.83
CA HIS A 234 10.56 11.33 27.09
C HIS A 234 11.98 11.62 27.59
N GLY A 235 12.70 12.54 26.94
CA GLY A 235 14.01 13.04 27.39
C GLY A 235 15.22 12.23 26.93
N LEU A 236 15.06 11.34 25.94
CA LEU A 236 16.17 10.63 25.31
C LEU A 236 16.53 11.25 23.97
N ASP A 237 17.81 11.54 23.75
CA ASP A 237 18.29 11.92 22.43
C ASP A 237 18.41 10.68 21.52
N PRO A 238 17.64 10.60 20.41
CA PRO A 238 17.62 9.43 19.56
C PRO A 238 18.93 9.16 18.79
N ASP A 239 19.84 10.14 18.71
CA ASP A 239 21.14 9.99 18.05
C ASP A 239 22.28 9.63 19.00
N THR A 240 22.13 9.84 20.32
CA THR A 240 23.20 9.59 21.31
C THR A 240 22.81 8.65 22.45
N ASP A 241 21.57 8.66 22.91
CA ASP A 241 21.13 7.84 24.04
C ASP A 241 20.65 6.45 23.62
N VAL A 242 20.26 6.26 22.36
CA VAL A 242 19.87 4.95 21.79
C VAL A 242 20.56 4.72 20.45
N GLN A 243 20.42 3.52 19.88
CA GLN A 243 20.88 3.22 18.52
C GLN A 243 19.70 2.94 17.61
N LEU A 244 19.47 3.80 16.62
CA LEU A 244 18.50 3.55 15.56
C LEU A 244 19.17 2.83 14.37
N ARG A 245 18.62 1.69 13.96
CA ARG A 245 19.16 0.87 12.87
C ARG A 245 18.13 0.72 11.76
N SER A 246 18.52 1.02 10.52
CA SER A 246 17.69 0.73 9.35
C SER A 246 17.69 -0.78 9.09
N VAL A 247 16.56 -1.43 9.28
CA VAL A 247 16.37 -2.87 9.06
C VAL A 247 15.11 -3.06 8.21
N PRO A 248 15.15 -3.79 7.08
CA PRO A 248 13.96 -4.06 6.30
C PRO A 248 12.89 -4.78 7.13
N PRO A 249 11.58 -4.42 7.01
CA PRO A 249 10.50 -5.04 7.77
C PRO A 249 10.52 -6.58 7.77
N PRO A 250 10.79 -7.29 6.65
CA PRO A 250 10.86 -8.76 6.63
C PRO A 250 11.92 -9.36 7.56
N GLU A 251 12.95 -8.61 7.93
CA GLU A 251 14.08 -9.06 8.75
C GLU A 251 13.94 -8.68 10.23
N MET A 252 13.00 -7.79 10.58
CA MET A 252 12.91 -7.21 11.93
C MET A 252 12.58 -8.25 13.00
N VAL A 253 11.62 -9.15 12.76
CA VAL A 253 11.22 -10.18 13.75
C VAL A 253 12.39 -11.15 14.04
N ALA A 254 13.14 -11.51 13.00
CA ALA A 254 14.31 -12.37 13.15
C ALA A 254 15.43 -11.68 13.95
N ASN A 255 15.66 -10.38 13.70
CA ASN A 255 16.63 -9.60 14.46
C ASN A 255 16.22 -9.40 15.92
N LEU A 256 14.91 -9.24 16.19
CA LEU A 256 14.39 -9.17 17.55
C LEU A 256 14.60 -10.51 18.29
N ARG A 257 14.28 -11.63 17.64
CA ARG A 257 14.48 -12.99 18.18
C ARG A 257 15.95 -13.28 18.47
N ALA A 258 16.86 -12.80 17.63
CA ALA A 258 18.30 -13.02 17.75
C ALA A 258 19.01 -12.03 18.69
N ASP A 259 18.26 -11.20 19.43
CA ASP A 259 18.80 -10.17 20.33
C ASP A 259 19.71 -9.12 19.65
N ASN A 260 19.62 -8.98 18.32
CA ASN A 260 20.35 -7.95 17.57
C ASN A 260 19.75 -6.55 17.79
N ILE A 261 18.47 -6.48 18.16
CA ILE A 261 17.71 -5.28 18.50
C ILE A 261 16.88 -5.53 19.77
N ASP A 262 16.59 -4.46 20.50
CA ASP A 262 15.80 -4.47 21.73
C ASP A 262 14.32 -4.17 21.48
N GLY A 263 14.04 -3.50 20.36
CA GLY A 263 12.68 -3.22 19.91
C GLY A 263 12.69 -2.61 18.52
N PHE A 264 11.52 -2.19 18.06
CA PHE A 264 11.36 -1.47 16.82
C PHE A 264 10.10 -0.61 16.85
N LEU A 265 10.09 0.45 16.03
CA LEU A 265 8.85 1.03 15.54
C LEU A 265 8.69 0.56 14.09
N ALA A 266 7.73 -0.33 13.86
CA ALA A 266 7.55 -1.02 12.59
C ALA A 266 6.09 -0.97 12.12
N PRO A 267 5.85 -1.16 10.81
CA PRO A 267 4.50 -1.30 10.30
C PRO A 267 3.95 -2.67 10.64
N ASP A 268 2.64 -2.75 10.82
CA ASP A 268 1.98 -4.04 10.75
C ASP A 268 2.11 -4.62 9.33
N ASN A 269 2.22 -5.94 9.19
CA ASN A 269 1.99 -6.99 10.16
C ASN A 269 3.20 -7.36 11.04
N ILE A 270 4.32 -6.65 10.96
CA ILE A 270 5.57 -7.03 11.65
C ILE A 270 5.41 -7.01 13.17
N CYS A 271 4.75 -5.98 13.71
CA CYS A 271 4.45 -5.89 15.14
C CYS A 271 3.62 -7.09 15.59
N GLN A 272 2.49 -7.36 14.92
CA GLN A 272 1.64 -8.47 15.29
C GLN A 272 2.30 -9.84 15.07
N ARG A 273 3.20 -9.95 14.08
CA ARG A 273 3.99 -11.17 13.86
C ARG A 273 4.96 -11.44 15.02
N ALA A 274 5.63 -10.43 15.55
CA ALA A 274 6.51 -10.60 16.71
C ALA A 274 5.74 -11.09 17.95
N ILE A 275 4.50 -10.63 18.13
CA ILE A 275 3.61 -11.07 19.21
C ILE A 275 3.14 -12.51 18.97
N TYR A 276 2.68 -12.81 17.76
CA TYR A 276 2.25 -14.16 17.37
C TYR A 276 3.35 -15.20 17.56
N ASP A 277 4.59 -14.84 17.24
CA ASP A 277 5.77 -15.68 17.42
C ASP A 277 6.29 -15.71 18.87
N GLY A 278 5.68 -14.98 19.80
CA GLY A 278 6.06 -14.93 21.22
C GLY A 278 7.41 -14.26 21.51
N VAL A 279 7.95 -13.48 20.56
CA VAL A 279 9.29 -12.86 20.68
C VAL A 279 9.24 -11.41 21.14
N GLY A 280 8.09 -10.75 21.03
CA GLY A 280 7.90 -9.38 21.50
C GLY A 280 6.48 -9.09 21.95
N PHE A 281 6.33 -7.93 22.59
CA PHE A 281 5.04 -7.41 23.02
C PHE A 281 4.83 -5.99 22.51
N LEU A 282 3.57 -5.60 22.33
CA LEU A 282 3.20 -4.26 21.91
C LEU A 282 3.32 -3.29 23.09
N HIS A 283 4.23 -2.34 23.00
CA HIS A 283 4.36 -1.27 23.99
C HIS A 283 3.25 -0.24 23.82
N ILE A 284 3.19 0.38 22.63
CA ILE A 284 2.13 1.33 22.21
C ILE A 284 1.90 1.23 20.70
N LEU A 285 0.70 1.58 20.25
CA LEU A 285 0.42 1.85 18.84
C LEU A 285 0.89 3.25 18.45
N SER A 286 1.32 3.43 17.20
CA SER A 286 1.73 4.75 16.69
C SER A 286 0.61 5.79 16.67
N LYS A 287 -0.65 5.35 16.60
CA LYS A 287 -1.82 6.23 16.71
C LYS A 287 -1.95 6.90 18.08
N GLU A 288 -1.34 6.33 19.12
CA GLU A 288 -1.28 6.94 20.45
C GLU A 288 -0.25 8.11 20.48
N ILE A 289 0.69 8.13 19.52
CA ILE A 289 1.62 9.25 19.30
C ILE A 289 0.95 10.31 18.41
N TRP A 290 0.33 9.89 17.30
CA TRP A 290 -0.39 10.76 16.38
C TRP A 290 -1.53 10.00 15.70
N ASP A 291 -2.77 10.22 16.14
CA ASP A 291 -3.93 9.54 15.53
C ASP A 291 -4.20 10.05 14.10
N GLY A 292 -4.33 9.12 13.17
CA GLY A 292 -4.55 9.39 11.75
C GLY A 292 -3.29 9.82 11.00
N HIS A 293 -2.09 9.56 11.54
CA HIS A 293 -0.84 9.87 10.86
C HIS A 293 -0.73 9.07 9.55
N PRO A 294 -0.14 9.64 8.48
CA PRO A 294 0.13 8.88 7.26
C PRO A 294 1.23 7.86 7.54
N CYS A 295 1.22 6.73 6.84
CA CYS A 295 2.24 5.71 6.97
C CYS A 295 2.96 5.48 5.64
N CYS A 296 2.31 4.77 4.72
CA CYS A 296 2.82 4.50 3.38
C CYS A 296 1.95 5.19 2.33
N SER A 297 2.53 5.38 1.16
CA SER A 297 2.00 6.12 0.05
C SER A 297 2.26 5.39 -1.25
N PHE A 298 1.28 5.44 -2.14
CA PHE A 298 1.49 5.08 -3.53
C PHE A 298 2.16 6.26 -4.22
N ALA A 299 3.32 6.02 -4.83
CA ALA A 299 4.17 7.06 -5.38
C ALA A 299 4.61 6.75 -6.81
N ALA A 300 4.76 7.81 -7.61
CA ALA A 300 5.24 7.74 -8.98
C ALA A 300 6.16 8.92 -9.31
N SER A 301 7.06 8.73 -10.27
CA SER A 301 7.89 9.82 -10.78
C SER A 301 7.04 10.82 -11.56
N ARG A 302 7.44 12.11 -11.54
CA ARG A 302 6.78 13.13 -12.37
C ARG A 302 6.90 12.81 -13.86
N GLU A 303 8.00 12.16 -14.25
CA GLU A 303 8.21 11.69 -15.62
C GLU A 303 7.08 10.75 -16.06
N PHE A 304 6.77 9.70 -15.28
CA PHE A 304 5.68 8.76 -15.62
C PHE A 304 4.34 9.47 -15.80
N ILE A 305 4.02 10.42 -14.92
CA ILE A 305 2.81 11.24 -15.02
C ILE A 305 2.77 12.01 -16.33
N THR A 306 3.90 12.60 -16.76
CA THR A 306 3.94 13.42 -17.97
C THR A 306 3.99 12.60 -19.25
N THR A 307 4.59 11.42 -19.24
CA THR A 307 4.76 10.59 -20.45
C THR A 307 3.60 9.61 -20.67
N ALA A 308 2.89 9.23 -19.60
CA ALA A 308 1.76 8.30 -19.66
C ALA A 308 0.60 8.76 -18.73
N PRO A 309 0.05 9.98 -18.94
CA PRO A 309 -0.94 10.57 -18.05
C PRO A 309 -2.23 9.74 -17.92
N ASN A 310 -2.73 9.11 -18.99
CA ASN A 310 -3.95 8.28 -18.91
C ASN A 310 -3.69 7.00 -18.12
N SER A 311 -2.51 6.40 -18.30
CA SER A 311 -2.07 5.21 -17.55
C SER A 311 -1.93 5.51 -16.07
N PHE A 312 -1.32 6.65 -15.73
CA PHE A 312 -1.19 7.12 -14.36
C PHE A 312 -2.56 7.43 -13.73
N ALA A 313 -3.48 8.08 -14.47
CA ALA A 313 -4.82 8.37 -13.98
C ALA A 313 -5.63 7.08 -13.72
N ALA A 314 -5.56 6.12 -14.64
CA ALA A 314 -6.15 4.80 -14.49
C ALA A 314 -5.60 4.06 -13.27
N LEU A 315 -4.28 4.09 -13.07
CA LEU A 315 -3.64 3.43 -11.94
C LEU A 315 -4.02 4.12 -10.62
N THR A 316 -4.07 5.45 -10.60
CA THR A 316 -4.49 6.23 -9.43
C THR A 316 -5.94 5.94 -9.04
N ARG A 317 -6.87 5.88 -10.01
CA ARG A 317 -8.26 5.46 -9.75
C ARG A 317 -8.32 4.07 -9.14
N ALA A 318 -7.58 3.10 -9.68
CA ALA A 318 -7.53 1.74 -9.12
C ALA A 318 -7.07 1.73 -7.66
N ILE A 319 -6.03 2.50 -7.33
CA ILE A 319 -5.50 2.58 -5.96
C ILE A 319 -6.47 3.29 -5.02
N VAL A 320 -7.06 4.42 -5.42
CA VAL A 320 -8.02 5.15 -4.58
C VAL A 320 -9.28 4.31 -4.32
N ASP A 321 -9.79 3.62 -5.33
CA ASP A 321 -10.93 2.69 -5.21
C ASP A 321 -10.58 1.52 -4.28
N ALA A 322 -9.38 0.92 -4.43
CA ALA A 322 -8.90 -0.11 -3.53
C ALA A 322 -8.77 0.41 -2.08
N THR A 323 -8.19 1.58 -1.85
CA THR A 323 -8.11 2.17 -0.50
C THR A 323 -9.49 2.41 0.09
N GLY A 324 -10.45 2.91 -0.70
CA GLY A 324 -11.85 3.07 -0.29
C GLY A 324 -12.56 1.74 -0.01
N TYR A 325 -12.18 0.66 -0.70
CA TYR A 325 -12.67 -0.69 -0.39
C TYR A 325 -12.09 -1.23 0.92
N ALA A 326 -10.81 -0.97 1.21
CA ALA A 326 -10.14 -1.43 2.43
C ALA A 326 -10.58 -0.68 3.69
N SER A 327 -11.04 0.56 3.56
CA SER A 327 -11.50 1.37 4.70
C SER A 327 -12.75 0.80 5.35
N ARG A 328 -13.61 0.11 4.57
CA ARG A 328 -14.85 -0.52 5.02
C ARG A 328 -14.58 -1.74 5.93
N PRO A 329 -14.97 -1.70 7.23
CA PRO A 329 -14.69 -2.78 8.18
C PRO A 329 -15.17 -4.17 7.73
N GLU A 330 -16.31 -4.24 7.05
CA GLU A 330 -16.92 -5.48 6.54
C GLU A 330 -16.05 -6.21 5.52
N ASN A 331 -15.17 -5.49 4.81
CA ASN A 331 -14.30 -6.06 3.79
C ASN A 331 -13.00 -6.63 4.37
N ARG A 332 -12.63 -6.23 5.60
CA ARG A 332 -11.27 -6.41 6.12
C ARG A 332 -10.86 -7.87 6.33
N LYS A 333 -11.81 -8.77 6.61
CA LYS A 333 -11.53 -10.21 6.73
C LYS A 333 -11.21 -10.85 5.38
N GLN A 334 -12.05 -10.59 4.37
CA GLN A 334 -11.80 -11.07 3.01
C GLN A 334 -10.48 -10.52 2.45
N ILE A 335 -10.14 -9.27 2.77
CA ILE A 335 -8.85 -8.67 2.41
C ILE A 335 -7.69 -9.44 3.06
N ALA A 336 -7.80 -9.79 4.34
CA ALA A 336 -6.76 -10.56 5.04
C ALA A 336 -6.48 -11.89 4.32
N GLU A 337 -7.53 -12.60 3.90
CA GLU A 337 -7.41 -13.85 3.13
C GLU A 337 -6.78 -13.63 1.76
N ALA A 338 -7.19 -12.58 1.04
CA ALA A 338 -6.70 -12.28 -0.31
C ALA A 338 -5.21 -11.94 -0.37
N ILE A 339 -4.68 -11.27 0.68
CA ILE A 339 -3.29 -10.79 0.71
C ILE A 339 -2.32 -11.72 1.47
N ALA A 340 -2.84 -12.73 2.19
CA ALA A 340 -2.05 -13.72 2.92
C ALA A 340 -1.07 -14.56 2.07
N PRO A 341 -1.42 -15.00 0.83
CA PRO A 341 -0.61 -15.94 0.07
C PRO A 341 0.84 -15.52 -0.18
N ALA A 342 1.68 -16.50 -0.52
CA ALA A 342 3.13 -16.35 -0.64
C ALA A 342 3.58 -15.35 -1.72
N ASN A 343 2.79 -15.17 -2.79
CA ASN A 343 3.02 -14.18 -3.83
C ASN A 343 2.73 -12.74 -3.36
N TYR A 344 2.03 -12.55 -2.24
CA TYR A 344 1.70 -11.26 -1.64
C TYR A 344 2.42 -11.07 -0.29
N ILE A 345 1.71 -10.95 0.82
CA ILE A 345 2.32 -10.64 2.12
C ILE A 345 3.06 -11.85 2.72
N ASN A 346 2.64 -13.07 2.40
CA ASN A 346 3.21 -14.30 2.96
C ASN A 346 3.17 -14.31 4.50
N ALA A 347 1.97 -14.10 5.06
CA ALA A 347 1.75 -14.06 6.50
C ALA A 347 0.52 -14.89 6.90
N PRO A 348 0.46 -15.44 8.13
CA PRO A 348 -0.73 -16.14 8.60
C PRO A 348 -1.96 -15.22 8.55
N VAL A 349 -3.08 -15.75 8.06
CA VAL A 349 -4.36 -15.01 7.99
C VAL A 349 -4.74 -14.43 9.34
N THR A 350 -4.57 -15.19 10.44
CA THR A 350 -4.82 -14.72 11.81
C THR A 350 -4.04 -13.46 12.16
N VAL A 351 -2.77 -13.34 11.74
CA VAL A 351 -1.96 -12.14 12.00
C VAL A 351 -2.53 -10.94 11.23
N LEU A 352 -2.90 -11.14 9.97
CA LEU A 352 -3.47 -10.10 9.11
C LEU A 352 -4.85 -9.65 9.58
N GLU A 353 -5.71 -10.59 9.97
CA GLU A 353 -7.03 -10.28 10.53
C GLU A 353 -6.93 -9.51 11.84
N GLN A 354 -6.03 -9.89 12.75
CA GLN A 354 -5.85 -9.16 14.01
C GLN A 354 -5.46 -7.70 13.77
N VAL A 355 -4.61 -7.46 12.77
CA VAL A 355 -4.21 -6.11 12.35
C VAL A 355 -5.39 -5.37 11.74
N LEU A 356 -5.99 -5.93 10.69
CA LEU A 356 -6.99 -5.24 9.87
C LEU A 356 -8.29 -5.02 10.63
N THR A 357 -8.75 -5.98 11.43
CA THR A 357 -10.00 -5.86 12.19
C THR A 357 -9.83 -5.15 13.53
N GLY A 358 -8.60 -5.06 14.04
CA GLY A 358 -8.31 -4.34 15.26
C GLY A 358 -8.57 -5.12 16.56
N THR A 359 -8.90 -6.41 16.51
CA THR A 359 -8.91 -7.29 17.69
C THR A 359 -7.64 -8.13 17.72
N TYR A 360 -6.75 -7.89 18.68
CA TYR A 360 -5.39 -8.43 18.65
C TYR A 360 -4.85 -8.75 20.05
N ALA A 361 -3.93 -9.70 20.12
CA ALA A 361 -3.15 -9.96 21.33
C ALA A 361 -2.07 -8.88 21.51
N ASP A 362 -1.81 -8.48 22.76
CA ASP A 362 -0.77 -7.48 23.08
C ASP A 362 0.62 -8.07 23.36
N GLY A 363 0.72 -9.40 23.48
CA GLY A 363 1.95 -10.13 23.79
C GLY A 363 2.26 -10.27 25.28
N LEU A 364 1.42 -9.73 26.17
CA LEU A 364 1.51 -9.85 27.63
C LEU A 364 0.34 -10.66 28.23
N GLY A 365 -0.39 -11.39 27.39
CA GLY A 365 -1.57 -12.17 27.77
C GLY A 365 -2.89 -11.40 27.67
N GLY A 366 -2.85 -10.13 27.29
CA GLY A 366 -4.04 -9.31 27.05
C GLY A 366 -4.53 -9.40 25.61
N VAL A 367 -5.83 -9.18 25.43
CA VAL A 367 -6.46 -8.96 24.13
C VAL A 367 -7.04 -7.55 24.12
N LYS A 368 -6.73 -6.79 23.07
CA LYS A 368 -7.21 -5.42 22.86
C LYS A 368 -8.13 -5.39 21.64
N THR A 369 -9.10 -4.47 21.66
CA THR A 369 -9.96 -4.16 20.52
C THR A 369 -9.88 -2.68 20.22
N ASP A 370 -9.32 -2.34 19.07
CA ASP A 370 -9.22 -0.99 18.52
C ASP A 370 -9.44 -1.04 17.01
N PRO A 371 -10.67 -0.80 16.53
CA PRO A 371 -10.99 -0.84 15.10
C PRO A 371 -10.19 0.15 14.25
N LYS A 372 -9.58 1.16 14.89
CA LYS A 372 -8.73 2.18 14.25
C LYS A 372 -7.23 1.89 14.41
N ARG A 373 -6.84 0.67 14.81
CA ARG A 373 -5.44 0.23 14.83
C ARG A 373 -4.73 0.55 13.52
N VAL A 374 -5.39 0.22 12.41
CA VAL A 374 -5.04 0.63 11.04
C VAL A 374 -6.31 1.10 10.35
N ASP A 375 -6.18 2.08 9.46
CA ASP A 375 -7.26 2.48 8.58
C ASP A 375 -6.71 2.92 7.22
N PHE A 376 -7.61 3.13 6.26
CA PHE A 376 -7.30 3.39 4.86
C PHE A 376 -7.96 4.69 4.42
N ASP A 377 -7.15 5.75 4.27
CA ASP A 377 -7.59 7.05 3.77
C ASP A 377 -6.63 7.46 2.65
N PRO A 378 -7.12 7.60 1.39
CA PRO A 378 -6.25 7.88 0.26
C PRO A 378 -5.72 9.32 0.24
N PHE A 379 -6.26 10.24 1.05
CA PHE A 379 -6.01 11.65 0.87
C PHE A 379 -4.60 12.10 1.27
N PRO A 380 -3.79 12.65 0.36
CA PRO A 380 -2.42 13.08 0.64
C PRO A 380 -2.42 14.50 1.23
N TRP A 381 -2.70 14.61 2.53
CA TRP A 381 -2.69 15.88 3.26
C TRP A 381 -1.34 16.62 3.10
N GLN A 382 -1.36 17.80 2.47
CA GLN A 382 -0.18 18.66 2.31
C GLN A 382 0.33 19.17 3.66
N SER A 383 -0.58 19.46 4.60
CA SER A 383 -0.19 19.74 6.00
C SER A 383 0.65 18.64 6.65
N PHE A 384 0.44 17.37 6.28
CA PHE A 384 1.24 16.27 6.82
C PHE A 384 2.64 16.24 6.17
N ALA A 385 2.73 16.55 4.86
CA ALA A 385 4.01 16.75 4.18
C ALA A 385 4.83 17.89 4.80
N VAL A 386 4.18 19.01 5.15
CA VAL A 386 4.84 20.11 5.87
C VAL A 386 5.37 19.63 7.22
N TRP A 387 4.62 18.84 7.99
CA TRP A 387 5.13 18.26 9.23
C TRP A 387 6.34 17.33 9.00
N MET A 388 6.29 16.47 7.98
CA MET A 388 7.42 15.58 7.65
C MET A 388 8.68 16.38 7.30
N LEU A 389 8.55 17.45 6.52
CA LEU A 389 9.64 18.39 6.24
C LEU A 389 10.18 19.04 7.52
N THR A 390 9.32 19.43 8.46
CA THR A 390 9.79 19.97 9.76
C THR A 390 10.60 18.95 10.55
N GLN A 391 10.22 17.67 10.51
CA GLN A 391 10.98 16.62 11.20
C GLN A 391 12.30 16.31 10.49
N MET A 392 12.33 16.36 9.15
CA MET A 392 13.58 16.28 8.39
C MET A 392 14.55 17.41 8.76
N LYS A 393 14.05 18.64 8.93
CA LYS A 393 14.85 19.78 9.41
C LYS A 393 15.28 19.58 10.87
N ARG A 394 14.35 19.17 11.76
CA ARG A 394 14.63 18.88 13.19
C ARG A 394 15.83 17.97 13.39
N TRP A 395 15.95 16.94 12.56
CA TRP A 395 17.01 15.93 12.65
C TRP A 395 18.18 16.18 11.70
N GLY A 396 18.30 17.39 11.14
CA GLY A 396 19.46 17.83 10.35
C GLY A 396 19.59 17.16 8.98
N GLN A 397 18.52 16.54 8.47
CA GLN A 397 18.50 15.92 7.15
C GLN A 397 18.32 16.98 6.05
N ILE A 398 17.50 18.00 6.31
CA ILE A 398 17.45 19.22 5.49
C ILE A 398 18.39 20.25 6.11
N LYS A 399 19.30 20.79 5.31
CA LYS A 399 20.23 21.85 5.70
C LYS A 399 19.75 23.17 5.08
N GLY A 400 19.63 24.22 5.91
CA GLY A 400 19.20 25.54 5.46
C GLY A 400 17.68 25.70 5.39
N ASP A 401 17.25 26.68 4.59
CA ASP A 401 15.85 27.02 4.41
C ASP A 401 15.17 26.11 3.39
N VAL A 402 13.89 25.86 3.61
CA VAL A 402 13.03 25.07 2.73
C VAL A 402 11.69 25.77 2.60
N ASP A 403 11.20 25.88 1.36
CA ASP A 403 9.82 26.29 1.13
C ASP A 403 8.91 25.08 1.38
N TYR A 404 8.38 25.00 2.61
CA TYR A 404 7.55 23.89 3.04
C TYR A 404 6.31 23.70 2.16
N HIS A 405 5.65 24.79 1.78
CA HIS A 405 4.41 24.76 1.01
C HIS A 405 4.67 24.34 -0.43
N ALA A 406 5.67 24.94 -1.08
CA ALA A 406 6.02 24.59 -2.45
C ALA A 406 6.38 23.11 -2.59
N VAL A 407 7.19 22.57 -1.66
CA VAL A 407 7.57 21.15 -1.69
C VAL A 407 6.36 20.25 -1.40
N ALA A 408 5.53 20.60 -0.40
CA ALA A 408 4.34 19.83 -0.07
C ALA A 408 3.37 19.77 -1.27
N GLU A 409 3.12 20.89 -1.94
CA GLU A 409 2.18 20.98 -3.06
C GLU A 409 2.70 20.32 -4.34
N GLN A 410 4.02 20.35 -4.56
CA GLN A 410 4.65 19.67 -5.68
C GLN A 410 4.60 18.14 -5.53
N VAL A 411 4.82 17.63 -4.31
CA VAL A 411 4.92 16.20 -4.07
C VAL A 411 3.56 15.57 -3.76
N TYR A 412 2.72 16.20 -2.94
CA TYR A 412 1.44 15.64 -2.49
C TYR A 412 0.29 16.17 -3.35
N LEU A 413 -0.22 15.32 -4.26
CA LEU A 413 -1.16 15.70 -5.32
C LEU A 413 -2.62 15.79 -4.83
N ALA A 414 -2.84 16.49 -3.72
CA ALA A 414 -4.13 16.56 -3.04
C ALA A 414 -5.28 16.96 -3.97
N THR A 415 -5.08 17.96 -4.84
CA THR A 415 -6.10 18.43 -5.79
C THR A 415 -6.57 17.33 -6.73
N ASP A 416 -5.64 16.56 -7.29
CA ASP A 416 -5.96 15.46 -8.20
C ASP A 416 -6.63 14.30 -7.46
N THR A 417 -6.14 13.97 -6.25
CA THR A 417 -6.78 12.96 -5.42
C THR A 417 -8.22 13.33 -5.05
N LYS A 418 -8.54 14.61 -4.79
CA LYS A 418 -9.94 15.01 -4.51
C LYS A 418 -10.87 14.66 -5.65
N LYS A 419 -10.45 14.94 -6.90
CA LYS A 419 -11.26 14.64 -8.10
C LYS A 419 -11.52 13.15 -8.19
N VAL A 420 -10.47 12.34 -8.08
CA VAL A 420 -10.55 10.88 -8.10
C VAL A 420 -11.41 10.33 -6.95
N MET A 421 -11.31 10.89 -5.75
CA MET A 421 -12.16 10.49 -4.62
C MET A 421 -13.64 10.73 -4.92
N VAL A 422 -14.01 11.90 -5.48
CA VAL A 422 -15.39 12.19 -5.88
C VAL A 422 -15.87 11.21 -6.96
N GLU A 423 -15.06 10.95 -7.97
CA GLU A 423 -15.37 9.98 -9.03
C GLU A 423 -15.64 8.59 -8.46
N MET A 424 -14.90 8.18 -7.42
CA MET A 424 -15.06 6.87 -6.76
C MET A 424 -16.11 6.87 -5.64
N GLY A 425 -16.90 7.95 -5.49
CA GLY A 425 -17.96 8.05 -4.48
C GLY A 425 -17.44 8.19 -3.03
N LEU A 426 -16.19 8.61 -2.87
CA LEU A 426 -15.59 8.93 -1.57
C LEU A 426 -15.76 10.41 -1.25
N ALA A 427 -15.76 10.76 0.04
CA ALA A 427 -15.86 12.14 0.49
C ALA A 427 -14.46 12.72 0.76
N PRO A 428 -13.88 13.53 -0.16
CA PRO A 428 -12.63 14.21 0.12
C PRO A 428 -12.81 15.36 1.11
N PRO A 429 -11.76 15.77 1.83
CA PRO A 429 -11.80 16.96 2.66
C PRO A 429 -11.87 18.26 1.82
N ALA A 430 -12.50 19.28 2.39
CA ALA A 430 -12.61 20.60 1.75
C ALA A 430 -11.23 21.26 1.53
N THR A 431 -10.31 21.13 2.48
CA THR A 431 -8.95 21.70 2.43
C THR A 431 -7.88 20.60 2.37
N SER A 432 -6.67 20.92 1.90
CA SER A 432 -5.49 20.04 1.96
C SER A 432 -4.59 20.34 3.17
N TYR A 433 -4.90 21.41 3.89
CA TYR A 433 -4.22 21.83 5.10
C TYR A 433 -5.17 21.79 6.29
N LYS A 434 -4.70 21.19 7.40
CA LYS A 434 -5.34 21.22 8.70
C LYS A 434 -4.27 21.28 9.79
N SER A 435 -4.62 21.89 10.91
CA SER A 435 -3.84 21.74 12.15
C SER A 435 -4.17 20.40 12.81
N PHE A 436 -3.22 19.84 13.55
CA PHE A 436 -3.38 18.57 14.26
C PHE A 436 -2.44 18.52 15.47
N SER A 437 -2.46 17.44 16.23
CA SER A 437 -1.63 17.27 17.42
C SER A 437 -0.78 16.01 17.32
N VAL A 438 0.50 16.12 17.69
CA VAL A 438 1.43 14.99 17.81
C VAL A 438 1.91 14.96 19.25
N MET A 439 1.58 13.89 19.96
CA MET A 439 1.88 13.71 21.39
C MET A 439 1.42 14.91 22.24
N GLY A 440 0.21 15.41 21.97
CA GLY A 440 -0.39 16.55 22.67
C GLY A 440 0.10 17.93 22.22
N LYS A 441 1.14 18.00 21.37
CA LYS A 441 1.67 19.25 20.85
C LYS A 441 1.03 19.62 19.51
N THR A 442 0.34 20.76 19.49
CA THR A 442 -0.33 21.28 18.29
C THR A 442 0.69 21.64 17.21
N PHE A 443 0.44 21.16 16.00
CA PHE A 443 1.12 21.54 14.77
C PHE A 443 0.19 22.43 13.95
N ASP A 444 0.63 23.66 13.70
CA ASP A 444 0.02 24.57 12.73
C ASP A 444 0.88 24.57 11.46
N PRO A 445 0.37 24.06 10.32
CA PRO A 445 1.15 24.01 9.09
C PRO A 445 1.53 25.39 8.53
N ALA A 446 0.90 26.49 9.00
CA ALA A 446 1.28 27.84 8.64
C ALA A 446 2.48 28.37 9.45
N LYS A 447 2.88 27.68 10.52
CA LYS A 447 3.98 28.07 11.42
C LYS A 447 4.96 26.91 11.69
N PRO A 448 5.54 26.29 10.63
CA PRO A 448 6.38 25.11 10.79
C PRO A 448 7.67 25.38 11.58
N ASP A 449 8.28 26.56 11.42
CA ASP A 449 9.51 26.90 12.15
C ASP A 449 9.27 27.20 13.64
N ASP A 450 8.12 27.77 14.02
CA ASP A 450 7.73 27.93 15.44
C ASP A 450 7.54 26.56 16.12
N TYR A 451 6.92 25.62 15.41
CA TYR A 451 6.76 24.25 15.90
C TYR A 451 8.13 23.56 16.07
N LEU A 452 9.06 23.78 15.14
CA LEU A 452 10.42 23.29 15.24
C LEU A 452 11.20 23.92 16.40
N ALA A 453 11.05 25.23 16.60
CA ALA A 453 11.72 26.00 17.66
C ALA A 453 11.29 25.60 19.07
N SER A 454 10.07 25.07 19.22
CA SER A 454 9.53 24.69 20.53
C SER A 454 10.02 23.34 21.06
N PHE A 455 10.87 22.61 20.33
CA PHE A 455 11.46 21.35 20.81
C PHE A 455 12.79 21.56 21.53
N LYS A 456 12.95 20.91 22.69
CA LYS A 456 14.20 20.93 23.47
C LYS A 456 15.30 20.08 22.83
N ILE A 457 14.95 18.88 22.36
CA ILE A 457 15.88 17.94 21.71
C ILE A 457 15.67 18.03 20.20
N ARG A 458 16.70 18.53 19.51
CA ARG A 458 16.77 18.76 18.05
C ARG A 458 18.23 18.92 17.62
N LYS A 459 18.51 18.69 16.33
CA LYS A 459 19.82 18.95 15.71
C LYS A 459 19.90 20.28 14.95
N SER A 460 18.79 20.75 14.41
CA SER A 460 18.75 22.08 13.79
C SER A 460 18.95 23.15 14.86
N SER A 461 20.00 23.95 14.71
CA SER A 461 20.24 25.19 15.46
C SER A 461 19.21 26.25 15.08
#